data_AF-U1P2N6-F1
#
_entry.id   AF-U1P2N6-F1
#
_cell.length_a   1.000
_cell.length_b   1.000
_cell.length_c   1.000
_cell.angle_alpha   90.00
_cell.angle_beta   90.00
_cell.angle_gamma   90.00
#
_symmetry.space_group_name_H-M   'P 1'
#
loop_
_entity.id
_entity.type
_entity.pdbx_description
1 polymer ?
#
loop_
_entity_poly.entity_id
_entity_poly.type
_entity_poly.pdbx_seq_one_letter_code
_entity_poly.pdbx_strand_id
1 'polypeptide(L)' 'MLELIDRTIQTCREHDVATSICGQAGSDPDMVTHLVEDGITSISANIDAVRDVQHEVKRVEQRMLLDSVR' A
#
# COMPACT_ATOMS: atom_id res chain seq x y z
N MET A 1 13.73 8.09 -1.62
CA MET A 1 13.27 6.71 -1.84
C MET A 1 11.77 6.68 -2.02
N LEU A 2 10.99 7.16 -1.05
CA LEU A 2 9.52 7.26 -1.14
C LEU A 2 9.06 7.97 -2.41
N GLU A 3 9.62 9.14 -2.76
CA GLU A 3 9.28 9.86 -4.01
C GLU A 3 9.35 9.00 -5.29
N LEU A 4 10.26 8.03 -5.36
CA LEU A 4 10.36 7.14 -6.53
C LEU A 4 9.29 6.06 -6.50
N ILE A 5 8.94 5.56 -5.32
CA ILE A 5 7.84 4.60 -5.14
C ILE A 5 6.53 5.28 -5.53
N ASP A 6 6.30 6.50 -5.03
CA ASP A 6 5.07 7.26 -5.26
C ASP A 6 4.89 7.53 -6.76
N ARG A 7 5.93 8.05 -7.39
CA ARG A 7 5.93 8.30 -8.83
C ARG A 7 5.70 7.02 -9.63
N THR A 8 6.24 5.89 -9.19
CA THR A 8 6.04 4.61 -9.87
C THR A 8 4.59 4.15 -9.76
N ILE A 9 4.01 4.15 -8.55
CA ILE A 9 2.62 3.75 -8.33
C ILE A 9 1.68 4.67 -9.11
N GLN A 10 1.86 5.99 -9.03
CA GLN A 10 1.05 6.97 -9.76
C GLN A 10 1.14 6.77 -11.28
N THR A 11 2.34 6.59 -11.83
CA THR A 11 2.53 6.32 -13.27
C THR A 11 1.81 5.03 -13.68
N CYS A 12 1.94 3.97 -12.90
CA CYS A 12 1.27 2.71 -13.21
C CYS A 12 -0.26 2.84 -13.14
N ARG A 13 -0.80 3.59 -12.18
CA ARG A 13 -2.24 3.88 -12.09
C ARG A 13 -2.74 4.67 -13.30
N GLU A 14 -2.00 5.69 -13.75
CA GLU A 14 -2.33 6.49 -14.95
C GLU A 14 -2.40 5.64 -16.23
N HIS A 15 -1.70 4.51 -16.25
CA HIS A 15 -1.65 3.58 -17.37
C HIS A 15 -2.47 2.30 -17.15
N ASP A 16 -3.29 2.22 -16.10
CA ASP A 16 -4.07 1.03 -15.72
C ASP A 16 -3.20 -0.25 -15.57
N VAL A 17 -1.96 -0.09 -15.09
CA VAL A 17 -1.01 -1.16 -14.83
C VAL A 17 -0.99 -1.50 -13.34
N ALA A 18 -1.11 -2.79 -13.01
CA ALA A 18 -0.99 -3.26 -11.64
C ALA A 18 0.43 -3.04 -11.10
N THR A 19 0.54 -2.51 -9.88
CA THR A 19 1.82 -2.31 -9.18
C THR A 19 1.89 -3.14 -7.91
N SER A 20 3.07 -3.67 -7.63
CA SER A 20 3.35 -4.45 -6.43
C SER A 20 4.68 -4.04 -5.82
N ILE A 21 4.77 -4.11 -4.50
CA ILE A 21 6.04 -4.02 -3.78
C ILE A 21 6.37 -5.40 -3.18
N CYS A 22 7.65 -5.74 -3.19
CA CYS A 22 8.16 -6.95 -2.59
C CYS A 22 9.42 -6.66 -1.76
N GLY A 23 9.79 -7.61 -0.90
CA GLY A 23 10.90 -7.47 0.04
C GLY A 23 10.44 -6.89 1.39
N GLN A 24 11.41 -6.56 2.25
CA GLN A 24 11.13 -6.21 3.65
C GLN A 24 10.23 -4.98 3.81
N ALA A 25 10.26 -4.05 2.84
CA ALA A 25 9.38 -2.89 2.83
C ALA A 25 7.88 -3.27 2.82
N GLY A 26 7.51 -4.39 2.18
CA GLY A 26 6.13 -4.88 2.16
C GLY A 26 5.67 -5.52 3.49
N SER A 27 6.58 -5.69 4.45
CA SER A 27 6.31 -6.26 5.78
C SER A 27 6.28 -5.20 6.88
N ASP A 28 6.55 -3.92 6.57
CA ASP A 28 6.58 -2.81 7.53
C ASP A 28 5.22 -2.08 7.53
N PRO A 29 4.45 -2.06 8.65
CA PRO A 29 3.14 -1.42 8.73
C PRO A 29 3.12 0.07 8.35
N ASP A 30 4.19 0.82 8.65
CA ASP A 30 4.26 2.25 8.31
C ASP A 30 4.38 2.41 6.79
N MET A 31 5.19 1.56 6.15
CA MET A 31 5.30 1.50 4.70
C MET A 31 3.98 1.04 4.06
N VAL A 32 3.32 0.02 4.62
CA VAL A 32 2.00 -0.45 4.15
C VAL A 32 0.98 0.69 4.12
N THR A 33 0.95 1.51 5.17
CA THR A 33 0.05 2.67 5.23
C THR A 33 0.27 3.59 4.04
N HIS A 34 1.53 3.98 3.81
CA HIS A 34 1.91 4.86 2.70
C HIS A 34 1.57 4.26 1.33
N LEU A 35 1.85 2.97 1.12
CA LEU A 35 1.58 2.28 -0.14
C LEU A 35 0.08 2.17 -0.45
N VAL A 36 -0.76 1.91 0.56
CA VAL A 36 -2.22 1.85 0.39
C VAL A 36 -2.77 3.23 0.07
N GLU A 37 -2.30 4.27 0.77
CA GLU A 37 -2.73 5.65 0.52
C GLU A 37 -2.37 6.13 -0.89
N ASP A 38 -1.18 5.79 -1.39
CA ASP A 38 -0.76 6.13 -2.75
C ASP A 38 -1.39 5.21 -3.81
N GLY A 39 -2.07 4.15 -3.37
CA GLY A 39 -2.99 3.36 -4.20
C GLY A 39 -2.32 2.20 -4.92
N ILE A 40 -1.40 1.50 -4.24
CA ILE A 40 -0.79 0.25 -4.72
C ILE A 40 -1.85 -0.83 -4.99
N THR A 41 -1.57 -1.74 -5.94
CA THR A 41 -2.50 -2.83 -6.28
C THR A 41 -2.32 -4.06 -5.40
N SER A 42 -1.08 -4.36 -4.98
CA SER A 42 -0.78 -5.54 -4.16
C SER A 42 0.49 -5.35 -3.34
N ILE A 43 0.59 -6.06 -2.21
CA ILE A 43 1.75 -6.06 -1.33
C ILE A 43 2.18 -7.51 -1.09
N SER A 44 3.46 -7.81 -1.31
CA SER A 44 4.07 -9.09 -0.91
C SER A 44 4.75 -8.92 0.44
N ALA A 45 4.25 -9.66 1.44
CA ALA A 45 4.75 -9.63 2.81
C ALA A 45 5.39 -10.97 3.19
N ASN A 46 6.30 -10.93 4.17
CA ASN A 46 6.80 -12.14 4.81
C ASN A 46 5.65 -12.88 5.52
N ILE A 47 5.75 -14.21 5.62
CA ILE A 47 4.70 -15.06 6.20
C ILE A 47 4.41 -14.76 7.68
N ASP A 48 5.41 -14.27 8.42
CA ASP A 48 5.30 -13.85 9.81
C ASP A 48 4.63 -12.49 9.96
N ALA A 49 4.77 -11.59 8.97
CA ALA A 49 4.18 -10.26 8.96
C ALA A 49 2.80 -10.17 8.29
N VAL A 50 2.39 -11.19 7.53
CA VAL A 50 1.18 -11.13 6.68
C VAL A 50 -0.09 -10.75 7.44
N ARG A 51 -0.23 -11.17 8.71
CA ARG A 51 -1.39 -10.84 9.54
C ARG A 51 -1.41 -9.36 9.93
N ASP A 52 -0.25 -8.81 10.29
CA ASP A 52 -0.12 -7.41 10.68
C ASP A 52 -0.34 -6.51 9.47
N VAL A 53 0.22 -6.89 8.31
CA VAL A 53 -0.02 -6.22 7.03
C VAL A 53 -1.50 -6.22 6.67
N GLN A 54 -2.19 -7.37 6.77
CA GLN A 54 -3.64 -7.45 6.50
C GLN A 54 -4.47 -6.56 7.43
N HIS A 55 -4.14 -6.52 8.73
CA HIS A 55 -4.81 -5.63 9.67
C HIS A 55 -4.57 -4.16 9.34
N GLU A 56 -3.35 -3.81 8.96
CA GLU A 56 -3.00 -2.44 8.61
C GLU A 56 -3.71 -1.96 7.34
N VAL A 57 -3.66 -2.77 6.27
CA VAL A 57 -4.40 -2.50 5.03
C VAL A 57 -5.87 -2.21 5.33
N LYS A 58 -6.52 -3.11 6.10
CA LYS A 58 -7.93 -2.95 6.47
C LYS A 58 -8.16 -1.64 7.25
N ARG A 59 -7.29 -1.31 8.20
CA ARG A 59 -7.41 -0.09 9.01
C ARG A 59 -7.34 1.17 8.15
N VAL A 60 -6.38 1.21 7.22
CA VAL A 60 -6.17 2.35 6.32
C VAL A 60 -7.31 2.49 5.33
N GLU A 61 -7.74 1.40 4.69
CA GLU A 61 -8.88 1.43 3.76
C GLU A 61 -10.17 1.90 4.45
N GLN A 62 -10.43 1.42 5.68
CA GLN A 62 -11.59 1.86 6.46
C GLN A 62 -11.55 3.35 6.78
N ARG A 63 -10.38 3.88 7.14
CA ARG A 63 -10.19 5.32 7.36
C ARG A 63 -10.46 6.11 6.08
N MET A 64 -9.90 5.71 4.95
CA MET A 64 -10.09 6.39 3.66
C MET A 64 -11.56 6.40 3.23
N LEU A 65 -12.28 5.30 3.44
CA LEU A 65 -13.72 5.23 3.20
C LEU A 65 -14.50 6.23 4.07
N LEU A 66 -14.19 6.31 5.37
CA LEU A 66 -14.81 7.28 6.27
C LEU A 66 -14.47 8.73 5.90
N ASP A 67 -13.24 9.00 5.44
CA ASP A 67 -12.82 10.33 5.01
C ASP A 67 -13.49 10.74 3.68
N SER A 68 -13.80 9.78 2.80
CA SER A 68 -14.49 10.03 1.52
C SER A 68 -15.97 10.43 1.65
N VAL A 69 -16.59 10.20 2.81
CA VAL A 69 -18.00 10.52 3.09
C VAL A 69 -18.17 11.72 4.02
N ARG A 70 -17.06 12.38 4.37
CA ARG A 70 -17.04 13.67 5.08
C ARG A 70 -17.09 14.83 4.09
#